data_AF-A0A1D1W6V4-F1
#
_entry.id   AF-A0A1D1W6V4-F1
#
_cell.length_a   1.000
_cell.length_b   1.000
_cell.length_c   1.000
_cell.angle_alpha   90.00
_cell.angle_beta   90.00
_cell.angle_gamma   90.00
#
_symmetry.space_group_name_H-M   'P 1'
#
loop_
_entity.id
_entity.type
_entity.pdbx_description
1 polymer ?
#
loop_
_entity_poly.entity_id
_entity_poly.type
_entity_poly.pdbx_seq_one_letter_code
_entity_poly.pdbx_strand_id
1 'polypeptide(L)'
;MAERMITSAYMGLFAARIPSVKYYDALPHIVAEYNATTHSTHQLAPNDVNDDNSLLVFNRLYCKLIREESAKAVFRVGDKVRINVTKDIYSKGYEPNFKDEICTISKVIRCVPETIYQVRETDGEEILGLFY
;
A
#
# COMPACT_ATOMS: atom_id res chain seq x y z
N MET A 1 -4.04 5.50 -3.57
CA MET A 1 -4.52 6.50 -4.55
C MET A 1 -5.90 7.06 -4.17
N ALA A 2 -6.88 6.19 -3.89
CA ALA A 2 -8.23 6.60 -3.47
C ALA A 2 -8.25 7.50 -2.22
N GLU A 3 -7.46 7.19 -1.20
CA GLU A 3 -7.40 8.03 0.02
C GLU A 3 -6.88 9.45 -0.27
N ARG A 4 -5.88 9.58 -1.17
CA ARG A 4 -5.36 10.90 -1.57
C ARG A 4 -6.39 11.70 -2.39
N MET A 5 -7.23 11.02 -3.17
CA MET A 5 -8.37 11.65 -3.86
C MET A 5 -9.39 12.17 -2.85
N ILE A 6 -9.72 11.39 -1.82
CA ILE A 6 -10.65 11.80 -0.75
C ILE A 6 -10.10 13.00 0.02
N THR A 7 -8.82 12.99 0.40
CA THR A 7 -8.19 14.12 1.08
C THR A 7 -8.13 15.37 0.20
N SER A 8 -7.81 15.22 -1.09
CA SER A 8 -7.79 16.35 -2.04
C SER A 8 -9.17 16.97 -2.22
N ALA A 9 -10.21 16.15 -2.37
CA ALA A 9 -11.59 16.62 -2.51
C ALA A 9 -12.07 17.35 -1.24
N TYR A 10 -11.74 16.81 -0.07
CA TYR A 10 -12.05 17.43 1.21
C TYR A 10 -11.36 18.80 1.38
N MET A 11 -10.08 18.89 1.01
CA MET A 11 -9.32 20.15 1.08
C MET A 11 -9.82 21.20 0.08
N GLY A 12 -10.19 20.80 -1.14
CA GLY A 12 -10.79 21.72 -2.13
C GLY A 12 -12.13 22.30 -1.65
N LEU A 13 -12.99 21.45 -1.06
CA LEU A 13 -14.26 21.88 -0.47
C LEU A 13 -14.05 22.86 0.71
N PHE A 14 -13.04 22.60 1.55
CA PHE A 14 -12.72 23.43 2.71
C PHE A 14 -12.09 24.77 2.31
N ALA A 15 -11.16 24.77 1.35
CA ALA A 15 -10.45 25.96 0.88
C ALA A 15 -11.36 26.93 0.10
N ALA A 16 -12.33 26.41 -0.65
CA ALA A 16 -13.28 27.24 -1.39
C ALA A 16 -14.22 28.06 -0.48
N ARG A 17 -14.23 27.80 0.84
CA ARG A 17 -14.98 28.52 1.89
C ARG A 17 -16.39 28.89 1.44
N ILE A 18 -17.06 28.00 0.71
CA ILE A 18 -18.36 28.32 0.11
C ILE A 18 -19.42 28.04 1.17
N PRO A 19 -20.02 29.08 1.77
CA PRO A 19 -21.10 28.86 2.71
C PRO A 19 -22.32 28.53 1.86
N SER A 20 -22.81 27.29 1.91
CA SER A 20 -24.12 26.84 1.37
C SER A 20 -24.24 26.16 -0.01
N VAL A 21 -23.19 25.59 -0.61
CA VAL A 21 -23.41 24.67 -1.77
C VAL A 21 -23.61 23.25 -1.27
N LYS A 22 -24.65 22.59 -1.78
CA LYS A 22 -24.80 21.14 -1.59
C LYS A 22 -23.60 20.47 -2.26
N TYR A 23 -22.97 19.52 -1.58
CA TYR A 23 -21.69 18.95 -2.02
C TYR A 23 -21.72 18.45 -3.48
N TYR A 24 -22.87 17.93 -3.94
CA TYR A 24 -23.03 17.41 -5.28
C TYR A 24 -22.84 18.47 -6.37
N ASP A 25 -23.17 19.74 -6.10
CA ASP A 25 -22.99 20.84 -7.04
C ASP A 25 -21.50 21.22 -7.19
N ALA A 26 -20.70 20.97 -6.14
CA ALA A 26 -19.26 21.25 -6.13
C ALA A 26 -18.41 20.10 -6.69
N LEU A 27 -18.95 18.87 -6.75
CA LEU A 27 -18.23 17.68 -7.25
C LEU A 27 -17.62 17.89 -8.66
N PRO A 28 -18.34 18.45 -9.66
CA PRO A 28 -17.77 18.63 -10.99
C PRO A 28 -16.54 19.54 -11.00
N HIS A 29 -16.57 20.61 -10.20
CA HIS A 29 -15.45 21.55 -10.07
C HIS A 29 -14.23 20.86 -9.45
N ILE A 30 -14.43 20.11 -8.36
CA ILE A 30 -13.35 19.40 -7.65
C ILE A 30 -12.70 18.35 -8.56
N VAL A 31 -13.50 17.59 -9.32
CA VAL A 31 -12.98 16.59 -10.27
C VAL A 31 -12.18 17.27 -11.38
N ALA A 32 -12.68 18.39 -11.94
CA ALA A 32 -11.96 19.13 -12.96
C ALA A 32 -10.62 19.68 -12.44
N GLU A 33 -10.60 20.24 -11.24
CA GLU A 33 -9.40 20.77 -10.60
C GLU A 33 -8.37 19.67 -10.30
N TYR A 34 -8.82 18.53 -9.74
CA TYR A 34 -7.94 17.38 -9.49
C TYR A 34 -7.30 16.86 -10.77
N ASN A 35 -8.11 16.69 -11.83
CA ASN A 35 -7.65 16.15 -13.10
C ASN A 35 -6.70 17.10 -13.85
N ALA A 36 -6.77 18.42 -13.59
CA ALA A 36 -5.87 19.43 -14.15
C ALA A 36 -4.62 19.67 -13.30
N THR A 37 -4.61 19.24 -12.04
CA THR A 37 -3.50 19.49 -11.11
C THR A 37 -2.33 18.55 -11.37
N THR A 38 -1.14 19.10 -11.57
CA THR A 38 0.09 18.30 -11.73
C THR A 38 0.51 17.67 -10.40
N HIS A 39 0.67 16.34 -10.38
CA HIS A 39 1.13 15.64 -9.18
C HIS A 39 2.66 15.66 -9.06
N SER A 40 3.20 15.94 -7.87
CA SER A 40 4.65 16.04 -7.64
C SER A 40 5.43 14.75 -7.88
N THR A 41 4.80 13.58 -7.66
CA THR A 41 5.50 12.29 -7.73
C THR A 41 5.92 11.91 -9.16
N HIS A 42 5.07 12.18 -10.15
CA HIS A 42 5.34 11.87 -11.56
C HIS A 42 5.30 13.08 -12.47
N GLN A 43 5.07 14.29 -11.93
CA GLN A 43 5.10 15.59 -12.62
C GLN A 43 4.12 15.71 -13.81
N LEU A 44 2.98 15.02 -13.74
CA LEU A 44 1.93 15.08 -14.76
C LEU A 44 0.58 15.25 -14.09
N ALA A 45 -0.35 15.94 -14.75
CA ALA A 45 -1.74 15.96 -14.33
C ALA A 45 -2.43 14.66 -14.78
N PRO A 46 -3.46 14.17 -14.07
CA PRO A 46 -4.20 12.98 -14.47
C PRO A 46 -4.74 13.05 -15.90
N ASN A 47 -5.22 14.21 -16.36
CA ASN A 47 -5.71 14.40 -17.74
C ASN A 47 -4.60 14.27 -18.80
N ASP A 48 -3.35 14.48 -18.44
CA ASP A 48 -2.23 14.40 -19.37
C ASP A 48 -1.68 12.98 -19.52
N VAL A 49 -2.18 12.01 -18.73
CA VAL A 49 -1.71 10.61 -18.78
C VAL A 49 -2.37 9.86 -19.94
N ASN A 50 -1.55 9.27 -20.80
CA ASN A 50 -1.99 8.51 -21.97
C ASN A 50 -1.13 7.24 -22.14
N ASP A 51 -1.49 6.37 -23.07
CA ASP A 51 -0.79 5.10 -23.27
C ASP A 51 0.68 5.31 -23.69
N ASP A 52 0.97 6.38 -24.46
CA ASP A 52 2.32 6.71 -24.92
C ASP A 52 3.26 7.12 -23.77
N ASN A 53 2.73 7.82 -22.75
CA ASN A 53 3.50 8.28 -21.60
C ASN A 53 3.42 7.35 -20.38
N SER A 54 2.65 6.27 -20.48
CA SER A 54 2.47 5.26 -19.42
C SER A 54 3.81 4.74 -18.88
N LEU A 55 4.76 4.43 -19.78
CA LEU A 55 6.10 3.96 -19.42
C LEU A 55 6.91 5.03 -18.68
N LEU A 56 6.78 6.29 -19.07
CA LEU A 56 7.44 7.40 -18.40
C LEU A 56 6.90 7.60 -16.98
N VAL A 57 5.58 7.53 -16.81
CA VAL A 57 4.92 7.58 -15.49
C VAL A 57 5.39 6.40 -14.64
N PHE A 58 5.33 5.18 -15.18
CA PHE A 58 5.78 3.97 -14.50
C PHE A 58 7.24 4.10 -14.04
N ASN A 59 8.13 4.55 -14.92
CA ASN A 59 9.53 4.72 -14.58
C ASN A 59 9.74 5.75 -13.46
N ARG A 60 9.02 6.88 -13.48
CA ARG A 60 9.09 7.88 -12.40
C ARG A 60 8.60 7.33 -11.06
N LEU A 61 7.55 6.51 -11.07
CA LEU A 61 6.96 5.93 -9.86
C LEU A 61 7.80 4.79 -9.27
N TYR A 62 8.27 3.87 -10.11
CA TYR A 62 8.74 2.56 -9.65
C TYR A 62 10.21 2.29 -9.96
N CYS A 63 10.88 3.01 -10.86
CA CYS A 63 12.30 2.72 -11.16
C CYS A 63 13.20 2.83 -9.93
N LYS A 64 12.93 3.78 -9.03
CA LYS A 64 13.70 3.90 -7.80
C LYS A 64 13.55 2.63 -6.96
N LEU A 65 12.32 2.19 -6.76
CA LEU A 65 12.00 1.00 -5.99
C LEU A 65 12.67 -0.25 -6.59
N ILE A 66 12.55 -0.46 -7.90
CA ILE A 66 13.08 -1.65 -8.59
C ILE A 66 14.61 -1.68 -8.60
N ARG A 67 15.26 -0.51 -8.60
CA ARG A 67 16.73 -0.40 -8.56
C ARG A 67 17.31 -0.58 -7.17
N GLU A 68 16.49 -0.55 -6.12
CA GLU A 68 16.94 -0.80 -4.76
C GLU A 68 17.28 -2.28 -4.59
N GLU A 69 18.30 -2.57 -3.79
CA GLU A 69 18.59 -3.94 -3.40
C GLU A 69 17.46 -4.44 -2.49
N SER A 70 17.06 -5.71 -2.68
CA SER A 70 16.08 -6.35 -1.79
C SER A 70 16.54 -6.21 -0.33
N ALA A 71 15.62 -5.82 0.55
CA ALA A 71 15.90 -5.69 1.97
C ALA A 71 16.58 -6.97 2.51
N LYS A 72 17.55 -6.79 3.41
CA LYS A 72 18.29 -7.92 3.99
C LYS A 72 17.33 -8.88 4.69
N ALA A 73 17.41 -10.16 4.35
CA ALA A 73 16.67 -11.20 5.03
C ALA A 73 17.03 -11.22 6.52
N VAL A 74 16.02 -10.99 7.37
CA VAL A 74 16.14 -11.03 8.83
C VAL A 74 16.17 -12.48 9.30
N PHE A 75 15.31 -13.31 8.70
CA PHE A 75 15.16 -14.71 9.09
C PHE A 75 15.77 -15.67 8.06
N ARG A 76 16.02 -16.90 8.51
CA ARG A 76 16.60 -17.99 7.74
C ARG A 76 15.63 -19.17 7.68
N VAL A 77 15.83 -20.02 6.68
CA VAL A 77 15.08 -21.28 6.57
C VAL A 77 15.35 -22.12 7.82
N GLY A 78 14.29 -22.62 8.44
CA GLY A 78 14.35 -23.38 9.71
C GLY A 78 14.12 -22.55 10.97
N ASP A 79 14.08 -21.22 10.89
CA ASP A 79 13.77 -20.38 12.05
C ASP A 79 12.30 -20.57 12.48
N LYS A 80 12.08 -20.60 13.80
CA LYS A 80 10.75 -20.69 14.40
C LYS A 80 10.18 -19.28 14.61
N VAL A 81 9.01 -19.03 14.04
CA VAL A 81 8.34 -17.72 14.05
C VAL A 81 6.86 -17.86 14.39
N ARG A 82 6.24 -16.75 14.78
CA ARG A 82 4.79 -16.64 14.96
C ARG A 82 4.24 -15.59 14.00
N ILE A 83 3.04 -15.82 13.50
CA ILE A 83 2.38 -14.93 12.54
C ILE A 83 1.55 -13.89 13.29
N ASN A 84 1.64 -12.63 12.87
CA ASN A 84 0.84 -11.53 13.43
C ASN A 84 -0.64 -11.71 13.08
N VAL A 85 -1.51 -11.47 14.06
CA VAL A 85 -2.97 -11.55 13.89
C VAL A 85 -3.49 -10.19 13.44
N THR A 86 -4.22 -10.16 12.33
CA THR A 86 -4.96 -8.97 11.92
C THR A 86 -6.06 -8.68 12.94
N LYS A 87 -5.94 -7.54 13.64
CA LYS A 87 -6.90 -7.11 14.65
C LYS A 87 -8.08 -6.40 14.02
N ASP A 88 -9.27 -6.67 14.55
CA ASP A 88 -10.48 -5.94 14.21
C ASP A 88 -10.58 -4.64 15.01
N ILE A 89 -11.46 -3.75 14.57
CA ILE A 89 -11.74 -2.45 15.24
C ILE A 89 -12.19 -2.65 16.71
N TYR A 90 -12.74 -3.83 17.01
CA TYR A 90 -13.23 -4.20 18.34
C TYR A 90 -12.28 -5.11 19.14
N SER A 91 -11.08 -5.40 18.62
CA SER A 91 -10.11 -6.23 19.33
C SER A 91 -9.70 -5.56 20.64
N LYS A 92 -9.64 -6.37 21.70
CA LYS A 92 -9.34 -5.87 23.04
C LYS A 92 -7.84 -5.69 23.21
N GLY A 93 -7.44 -4.70 24.00
CA GLY A 93 -6.03 -4.38 24.23
C GLY A 93 -5.21 -5.52 24.85
N TYR A 94 -5.86 -6.46 25.55
CA TYR A 94 -5.20 -7.62 26.15
C TYR A 94 -5.07 -8.83 25.22
N GLU A 95 -5.68 -8.81 24.03
CA GLU A 95 -5.58 -9.91 23.08
C GLU A 95 -4.18 -9.94 22.43
N PRO A 96 -3.58 -11.13 22.28
CA PRO A 96 -2.25 -11.26 21.71
C PRO A 96 -2.20 -10.74 20.27
N ASN A 97 -1.05 -10.19 19.88
CA ASN A 97 -0.81 -9.72 18.51
C ASN A 97 -0.35 -10.85 17.58
N PHE A 98 -0.15 -12.06 18.07
CA PHE A 98 0.38 -13.18 17.29
C PHE A 98 -0.44 -14.44 17.55
N LYS A 99 -0.45 -15.34 16.58
CA LYS A 99 -1.05 -16.67 16.74
C LYS A 99 -0.26 -17.50 17.74
N ASP A 100 -0.96 -18.37 18.46
CA ASP A 100 -0.34 -19.28 19.43
C ASP A 100 0.52 -20.35 18.72
N GLU A 101 0.12 -20.72 17.51
CA GLU A 101 0.81 -21.66 16.63
C GLU A 101 2.22 -21.18 16.28
N ILE A 102 3.21 -22.02 16.57
CA ILE A 102 4.61 -21.79 16.17
C ILE A 102 4.81 -22.43 14.80
N CYS A 103 5.28 -21.62 13.87
CA CYS A 103 5.53 -22.04 12.51
C CYS A 103 7.02 -21.98 12.19
N THR A 104 7.45 -22.66 11.14
CA THR A 104 8.85 -22.70 10.70
C THR A 104 8.98 -22.11 9.30
N ILE A 105 10.00 -21.30 9.07
CA ILE A 105 10.25 -20.74 7.73
C ILE A 105 10.71 -21.84 6.78
N SER A 106 9.95 -22.07 5.70
CA SER A 106 10.29 -23.04 4.66
C SER A 106 11.14 -22.42 3.56
N LYS A 107 10.89 -21.15 3.21
CA LYS A 107 11.58 -20.47 2.10
C LYS A 107 11.76 -18.98 2.36
N VAL A 108 12.91 -18.47 1.93
CA VAL A 108 13.21 -17.03 1.91
C VAL A 108 13.23 -16.58 0.44
N ILE A 109 12.34 -15.65 0.09
CA ILE A 109 12.17 -15.11 -1.25
C ILE A 109 12.61 -13.65 -1.22
N ARG A 110 13.75 -13.35 -1.82
CA ARG A 110 14.24 -11.97 -1.94
C ARG A 110 13.54 -11.30 -3.11
N CYS A 111 12.53 -10.49 -2.81
CA CYS A 111 11.88 -9.61 -3.77
C CYS A 111 12.33 -8.16 -3.51
N VAL A 112 12.16 -7.29 -4.49
CA VAL A 112 12.41 -5.86 -4.32
C VAL A 112 11.05 -5.18 -4.13
N PRO A 113 10.87 -4.33 -3.10
CA PRO A 113 11.88 -3.84 -2.15
C PRO A 113 12.13 -4.78 -0.96
N GLU A 114 11.21 -5.69 -0.64
CA GLU A 114 11.21 -6.43 0.63
C GLU A 114 11.44 -7.94 0.44
N THR A 115 12.13 -8.53 1.42
CA THR A 115 12.24 -10.00 1.51
C THR A 115 10.94 -10.56 2.05
N ILE A 116 10.44 -11.59 1.37
CA ILE A 116 9.20 -12.29 1.68
C ILE A 116 9.53 -13.72 2.11
N TYR A 117 8.75 -14.27 3.05
CA TYR A 117 8.93 -15.58 3.63
C TYR A 117 7.72 -16.47 3.37
N GLN A 118 8.02 -17.74 3.10
CA GLN A 118 7.04 -18.81 3.11
C GLN A 118 7.22 -19.60 4.39
N VAL A 119 6.10 -20.02 4.98
CA VAL A 119 6.06 -20.59 6.32
C VAL A 119 5.30 -21.91 6.27
N ARG A 120 5.74 -22.89 7.05
CA ARG A 120 5.06 -24.18 7.25
C ARG A 120 4.73 -24.39 8.73
N GLU A 121 3.64 -25.09 9.00
CA GLU A 121 3.25 -25.50 10.34
C GLU A 121 4.12 -26.64 10.86
N THR A 122 4.02 -26.92 12.16
CA THR A 122 4.81 -27.97 12.82
C THR A 122 4.51 -29.36 12.25
N ASP A 123 3.27 -29.57 11.79
CA ASP A 123 2.82 -30.84 11.19
C ASP A 123 3.29 -31.02 9.74
N GLY A 124 3.98 -30.01 9.20
CA GLY A 124 4.60 -30.06 7.89
C GLY A 124 3.75 -29.47 6.76
N GLU A 125 2.51 -29.05 7.01
CA GLU A 125 1.71 -28.38 5.98
C GLU A 125 2.23 -26.96 5.70
N GLU A 126 2.29 -26.57 4.43
CA GLU A 126 2.65 -25.20 4.06
C GLU A 126 1.44 -24.28 4.22
N ILE A 127 1.64 -23.15 4.91
CA ILE A 127 0.60 -22.16 5.06
C ILE A 127 0.47 -21.41 3.74
N LEU A 128 -0.75 -21.38 3.20
CA LEU A 128 -1.06 -20.59 2.01
C LEU A 128 -0.89 -19.09 2.32
N GLY A 129 0.17 -18.51 1.80
CA GLY A 129 0.47 -17.09 1.97
C GLY A 129 1.95 -16.77 1.83
N LEU A 130 2.22 -15.46 1.81
CA LEU A 130 3.55 -14.88 1.75
C LEU A 130 3.61 -13.82 2.85
N PHE A 131 4.64 -13.90 3.69
CA PHE A 131 4.79 -13.07 4.89
C PHE A 131 6.01 -12.15 4.77
N TYR A 132 5.99 -11.00 5.42
CA TYR A 132 7.09 -10.03 5.44
C TYR A 132 7.84 -10.07 6.78
#